data_AF-Q9B837-F1
#
_entry.id   AF-Q9B837-F1
#
_cell.length_a   1.000
_cell.length_b   1.000
_cell.length_c   1.000
_cell.angle_alpha   90.00
_cell.angle_beta   90.00
_cell.angle_gamma   90.00
#
_symmetry.space_group_name_H-M   'P 1'
#
loop_
_entity.id
_entity.type
_entity.pdbx_description
1 polymer ?
#
loop_
_entity_poly.entity_id
_entity_poly.type
_entity_poly.pdbx_seq_one_letter_code
_entity_poly.pdbx_strand_id
1 'polypeptide(L)'
;HVRKILAYSSIAHMGWLVMIIQFDRPTALMVMLTYIIMTTGAFLTMIHADAHTIRKLALAQVEVPSTRPLLAVVVFSLAGLPPLLGFMPKLLVLQGLANDHRALLAVLAALTSLLSLFFYLRLISAFYLTLHPAKTTTMATWKVRPSKMINPLALVMTSSILFLPLVPSLLAAINS
;
A
#
# COMPACT_ATOMS: atom_id res chain seq x y z
N HIS A 1 2.75 16.76 4.14
CA HIS A 1 3.97 15.93 4.28
C HIS A 1 3.62 14.47 4.10
N VAL A 2 4.36 13.74 3.26
CA VAL A 2 4.02 12.34 2.95
C VAL A 2 4.21 11.42 4.16
N ARG A 3 5.21 11.70 5.01
CA ARG A 3 5.45 10.97 6.27
C ARG A 3 4.25 10.97 7.23
N LYS A 4 3.45 12.04 7.26
CA LYS A 4 2.24 12.09 8.10
C LYS A 4 1.18 11.11 7.59
N ILE A 5 1.04 10.97 6.27
CA ILE A 5 0.10 10.02 5.65
C ILE A 5 0.48 8.58 5.99
N LEU A 6 1.79 8.26 5.95
CA LEU A 6 2.28 6.94 6.38
C LEU A 6 2.08 6.66 7.88
N ALA A 7 2.15 7.68 8.73
CA ALA A 7 1.87 7.53 10.15
C ALA A 7 0.36 7.29 10.41
N TYR A 8 -0.53 7.95 9.66
CA TYR A 8 -1.96 7.63 9.76
C TYR A 8 -2.28 6.24 9.20
N SER A 9 -1.59 5.80 8.14
CA SER A 9 -1.75 4.44 7.63
C SER A 9 -1.29 3.38 8.65
N SER A 10 -0.20 3.65 9.38
CA SER A 10 0.28 2.72 10.41
C SER A 10 -0.74 2.53 11.52
N ILE A 11 -1.35 3.61 12.01
CA ILE A 11 -2.38 3.56 13.05
C ILE A 11 -3.60 2.76 12.57
N ALA A 12 -4.03 2.99 11.32
CA ALA A 12 -5.15 2.25 10.74
C ALA A 12 -4.85 0.74 10.66
N HIS A 13 -3.68 0.34 10.15
CA HIS A 13 -3.28 -1.07 10.07
C HIS A 13 -3.10 -1.72 11.44
N MET A 14 -2.57 -0.99 12.44
CA MET A 14 -2.47 -1.49 13.81
C MET A 14 -3.85 -1.70 14.44
N GLY A 15 -4.85 -0.87 14.10
CA GLY A 15 -6.24 -1.10 14.50
C GLY A 15 -6.77 -2.45 14.02
N TRP A 16 -6.52 -2.82 12.76
CA TRP A 16 -6.86 -4.15 12.23
C TRP A 16 -6.14 -5.28 12.96
N LEU A 17 -4.86 -5.10 13.25
CA LEU A 17 -4.05 -6.09 13.95
C LEU A 17 -4.56 -6.35 15.38
N VAL A 18 -4.86 -5.29 16.13
CA VAL A 18 -5.38 -5.42 17.51
C VAL A 18 -6.76 -6.06 17.53
N MET A 19 -7.60 -5.80 16.51
CA MET A 19 -8.90 -6.45 16.40
C MET A 19 -8.78 -7.97 16.19
N ILE A 20 -7.92 -8.42 15.29
CA ILE A 20 -7.87 -9.85 14.92
C ILE A 20 -7.01 -10.71 15.86
N ILE A 21 -6.00 -10.15 16.53
CA ILE A 21 -5.06 -10.92 17.36
C ILE A 21 -5.74 -11.71 18.50
N GLN A 22 -6.91 -11.24 18.95
CA GLN A 22 -7.70 -11.88 20.00
C GLN A 22 -8.50 -13.10 19.49
N PHE A 23 -8.74 -13.18 18.18
CA PHE A 23 -9.61 -14.18 17.56
C PHE A 23 -8.79 -15.19 16.75
N ASP A 24 -7.88 -14.69 15.92
CA ASP A 24 -7.09 -15.53 15.03
C ASP A 24 -5.66 -15.01 14.90
N ARG A 25 -4.78 -15.61 15.71
CA ARG A 25 -3.34 -15.33 15.72
C ARG A 25 -2.67 -15.49 14.35
N PRO A 26 -2.98 -16.52 13.54
CA PRO A 26 -2.33 -16.68 12.23
C PRO A 26 -2.69 -15.59 11.21
N THR A 27 -3.97 -15.18 11.09
CA THR A 27 -4.30 -14.03 10.23
C THR A 27 -3.73 -12.71 10.78
N ALA A 28 -3.58 -12.56 12.09
CA ALA A 28 -2.88 -11.40 12.68
C ALA A 28 -1.42 -11.29 12.20
N LEU A 29 -0.70 -12.42 12.12
CA LEU A 29 0.67 -12.47 11.58
C LEU A 29 0.70 -12.08 10.10
N MET A 30 -0.29 -12.54 9.32
CA MET A 30 -0.41 -12.14 7.91
C MET A 30 -0.65 -10.64 7.74
N VAL A 31 -1.51 -10.04 8.57
CA VAL A 31 -1.75 -8.58 8.57
C VAL A 31 -0.46 -7.82 8.87
N MET A 32 0.34 -8.30 9.83
CA MET A 32 1.62 -7.68 10.17
C MET A 32 2.66 -7.79 9.05
N LEU A 33 2.84 -8.98 8.49
CA LEU A 33 3.81 -9.23 7.41
C LEU A 33 3.50 -8.39 6.18
N THR A 34 2.24 -8.37 5.76
CA THR A 34 1.80 -7.57 4.61
C THR A 34 2.03 -6.08 4.85
N TYR A 35 1.76 -5.57 6.06
CA TYR A 35 2.04 -4.18 6.41
C TYR A 35 3.53 -3.81 6.37
N ILE A 36 4.43 -4.70 6.84
CA ILE A 36 5.88 -4.48 6.76
C ILE A 36 6.34 -4.41 5.30
N ILE A 37 5.85 -5.31 4.44
CA ILE A 37 6.18 -5.31 3.01
C ILE A 37 5.69 -4.02 2.33
N MET A 38 4.48 -3.57 2.64
CA MET A 38 3.93 -2.33 2.05
C MET A 38 4.68 -1.08 2.51
N THR A 39 4.99 -0.97 3.80
CA THR A 39 5.69 0.20 4.33
C THR A 39 7.12 0.28 3.82
N THR A 40 7.83 -0.84 3.74
CA THR A 40 9.17 -0.88 3.12
C THR A 40 9.10 -0.45 1.65
N GLY A 41 8.12 -0.93 0.88
CA GLY A 41 7.89 -0.47 -0.50
C GLY A 41 7.60 1.03 -0.61
N ALA A 42 6.80 1.57 0.31
CA ALA A 42 6.51 3.00 0.36
C ALA A 42 7.74 3.85 0.68
N PHE A 43 8.61 3.40 1.60
CA PHE A 43 9.85 4.11 1.89
C PHE A 43 10.85 4.00 0.73
N LEU A 44 10.97 2.82 0.11
CA LEU A 44 11.88 2.61 -1.03
C LEU A 44 11.49 3.45 -2.24
N THR A 45 10.20 3.58 -2.55
CA THR A 45 9.72 4.47 -3.63
C THR A 45 10.04 5.94 -3.36
N MET A 46 9.90 6.39 -2.11
CA MET A 46 10.24 7.77 -1.74
C MET A 46 11.73 8.06 -1.84
N ILE A 47 12.58 7.09 -1.46
CA ILE A 47 14.03 7.22 -1.59
C ILE A 47 14.43 7.19 -3.08
N HIS A 48 13.81 6.33 -3.89
CA HIS A 48 14.07 6.30 -5.33
C HIS A 48 13.70 7.63 -6.03
N ALA A 49 12.66 8.31 -5.54
CA ALA A 49 12.19 9.59 -6.08
C ALA A 49 12.79 10.84 -5.41
N ASP A 50 13.68 10.69 -4.42
CA ASP A 50 14.21 11.79 -3.58
C ASP A 50 13.12 12.78 -3.07
N ALA A 51 11.93 12.26 -2.79
CA ALA A 51 10.73 13.04 -2.57
C ALA A 51 10.18 12.90 -1.14
N HIS A 52 10.34 13.95 -0.34
CA HIS A 52 9.79 14.02 1.04
C HIS A 52 8.48 14.82 1.17
N THR A 53 8.07 15.50 0.10
CA THR A 53 6.88 16.34 0.05
C THR A 53 6.00 15.94 -1.14
N ILE A 54 4.69 16.13 -1.00
CA ILE A 54 3.70 15.79 -2.04
C ILE A 54 4.03 16.54 -3.35
N ARG A 55 4.51 17.78 -3.25
CA ARG A 55 4.94 18.59 -4.40
C ARG A 55 6.18 18.04 -5.09
N LYS A 56 7.21 17.60 -4.34
CA LYS A 56 8.39 16.96 -4.95
C LYS A 56 8.02 15.63 -5.61
N LEU A 57 7.12 14.87 -5.00
CA LEU A 57 6.59 13.63 -5.57
C LEU A 57 5.90 13.89 -6.92
N ALA A 58 5.10 14.95 -7.00
CA ALA A 58 4.42 15.37 -8.23
C ALA A 58 5.36 15.96 -9.29
N LEU A 59 6.59 16.33 -8.96
CA LEU A 59 7.62 16.75 -9.91
C LEU A 59 8.49 15.56 -10.37
N ALA A 60 8.76 14.60 -9.48
CA ALA A 60 9.53 13.40 -9.78
C ALA A 60 8.92 12.58 -10.92
N GLN A 61 7.59 12.61 -11.07
CA GLN A 61 6.89 11.98 -12.20
C GLN A 61 7.19 12.58 -13.58
N VAL A 62 7.64 13.84 -13.64
CA VAL A 62 8.04 14.52 -14.88
C VAL A 62 9.51 14.23 -15.19
N GLU A 63 10.36 14.18 -14.16
CA GLU A 63 11.79 13.88 -14.31
C GLU A 63 12.05 12.40 -14.61
N VAL A 64 11.30 11.51 -13.97
CA VAL A 64 11.48 10.05 -14.06
C VAL A 64 10.09 9.40 -14.21
N PRO A 65 9.64 9.10 -15.44
CA PRO A 65 8.28 8.60 -15.69
C PRO A 65 7.99 7.24 -15.04
N SER A 66 9.02 6.44 -14.73
CA SER A 66 8.85 5.16 -14.00
C SER A 66 8.36 5.33 -12.56
N THR A 67 8.51 6.52 -11.96
CA THR A 67 8.02 6.78 -10.59
C THR A 67 6.49 6.79 -10.49
N ARG A 68 5.78 7.10 -11.59
CA ARG A 68 4.30 7.10 -11.64
C ARG A 68 3.69 5.72 -11.33
N PRO A 69 3.98 4.66 -12.12
CA PRO A 69 3.42 3.33 -11.86
C PRO A 69 3.88 2.76 -10.50
N LEU A 70 5.11 3.07 -10.07
CA LEU A 70 5.62 2.64 -8.76
C LEU A 70 4.81 3.22 -7.61
N LEU A 71 4.49 4.52 -7.67
CA LEU A 71 3.66 5.16 -6.67
C LEU A 71 2.22 4.66 -6.70
N ALA A 72 1.69 4.32 -7.88
CA ALA A 72 0.38 3.69 -7.98
C ALA A 72 0.33 2.36 -7.23
N VAL A 73 1.27 1.45 -7.51
CA VAL A 73 1.29 0.13 -6.87
C VAL A 73 1.36 0.26 -5.35
N VAL A 74 2.19 1.16 -4.82
CA VAL A 74 2.29 1.39 -3.38
C VAL A 74 0.98 1.91 -2.77
N VAL A 75 0.42 2.97 -3.35
CA VAL A 75 -0.79 3.60 -2.78
C VAL A 75 -2.00 2.69 -2.92
N PHE A 76 -2.14 1.97 -4.04
CA PHE A 76 -3.22 1.00 -4.23
C PHE A 76 -3.06 -0.23 -3.32
N SER A 77 -1.84 -0.65 -3.02
CA SER A 77 -1.57 -1.74 -2.07
C SER A 77 -1.97 -1.33 -0.65
N LEU A 78 -1.60 -0.11 -0.21
CA LEU A 78 -2.04 0.47 1.08
C LEU A 78 -3.56 0.65 1.17
N ALA A 79 -4.20 1.01 0.06
CA ALA A 79 -5.66 1.14 0.00
C ALA A 79 -6.37 -0.22 0.16
N GLY A 80 -5.71 -1.31 -0.26
CA GLY A 80 -6.28 -2.64 -0.24
C GLY A 80 -7.30 -2.83 -1.36
N LEU A 81 -6.92 -2.53 -2.59
CA LEU A 81 -7.73 -2.84 -3.77
C LEU A 81 -7.70 -4.35 -4.08
N PRO A 82 -8.81 -4.92 -4.61
CA PRO A 82 -8.95 -6.35 -4.86
C PRO A 82 -7.83 -7.05 -5.65
N PRO A 83 -7.10 -6.39 -6.58
CA PRO A 83 -5.95 -7.01 -7.23
C PRO A 83 -4.64 -7.01 -6.42
N LEU A 84 -4.58 -6.40 -5.23
CA LEU A 84 -3.30 -6.16 -4.52
C LEU A 84 -3.25 -6.71 -3.10
N LEU A 85 -2.00 -6.91 -2.67
CA LEU A 85 -1.57 -7.48 -1.39
C LEU A 85 -2.37 -7.05 -0.16
N GLY A 86 -2.72 -5.76 -0.04
CA GLY A 86 -3.35 -5.21 1.16
C GLY A 86 -4.84 -5.45 1.32
N PHE A 87 -5.50 -6.00 0.31
CA PHE A 87 -6.91 -6.38 0.43
C PHE A 87 -7.10 -7.71 1.15
N MET A 88 -6.23 -8.68 0.86
CA MET A 88 -6.31 -10.03 1.40
C MET A 88 -6.38 -10.11 2.93
N PRO A 89 -5.49 -9.47 3.71
CA PRO A 89 -5.58 -9.52 5.16
C PRO A 89 -6.90 -8.92 5.68
N LYS A 90 -7.42 -7.85 5.06
CA LYS A 90 -8.71 -7.25 5.47
C LYS A 90 -9.88 -8.21 5.18
N LEU A 91 -9.87 -8.87 4.03
CA LEU A 91 -10.89 -9.88 3.70
C LEU A 91 -10.84 -11.06 4.65
N LEU A 92 -9.65 -11.58 4.97
CA LEU A 92 -9.50 -12.70 5.89
C LEU A 92 -10.00 -12.32 7.30
N VAL A 93 -9.73 -11.11 7.78
CA VAL A 93 -10.29 -10.61 9.05
C VAL A 93 -11.82 -10.56 8.99
N LEU A 94 -12.41 -10.10 7.88
CA LEU A 94 -13.86 -10.07 7.72
C LEU A 94 -14.47 -11.47 7.68
N GLN A 95 -13.82 -12.43 7.02
CA GLN A 95 -14.25 -13.82 6.97
C GLN A 95 -14.16 -14.47 8.36
N GLY A 96 -13.07 -14.26 9.10
CA GLY A 96 -12.93 -14.74 10.48
C GLY A 96 -14.02 -14.20 11.40
N LEU A 97 -14.28 -12.88 11.34
CA LEU A 97 -15.33 -12.25 12.15
C LEU A 97 -16.76 -12.67 11.75
N ALA A 98 -17.00 -12.97 10.46
CA ALA A 98 -18.29 -13.45 9.98
C ALA A 98 -18.58 -14.88 10.43
N ASN A 99 -17.56 -15.74 10.46
CA ASN A 99 -17.69 -17.12 10.92
C ASN A 99 -17.95 -17.22 12.43
N ASP A 100 -17.39 -16.31 13.22
CA ASP A 100 -17.60 -16.24 14.68
C ASP A 100 -18.93 -15.57 15.10
N HIS A 101 -19.89 -15.43 14.18
CA HIS A 101 -21.21 -14.80 14.40
C HIS A 101 -21.18 -13.33 14.87
N ARG A 102 -20.07 -12.61 14.68
CA ARG A 102 -19.89 -11.21 15.11
C ARG A 102 -20.06 -10.23 13.96
N ALA A 103 -21.22 -10.29 13.31
CA ALA A 103 -21.55 -9.49 12.13
C ALA A 103 -21.42 -7.97 12.36
N LEU A 104 -21.75 -7.46 13.56
CA LEU A 104 -21.71 -6.02 13.86
C LEU A 104 -20.27 -5.47 13.83
N LEU A 105 -19.31 -6.19 14.41
CA LEU A 105 -17.89 -5.82 14.35
C LEU A 105 -17.34 -5.92 12.93
N ALA A 106 -17.75 -6.94 12.17
CA ALA A 106 -17.37 -7.08 10.77
C ALA A 106 -17.86 -5.89 9.91
N VAL A 107 -19.10 -5.44 10.11
CA VAL A 107 -19.65 -4.29 9.37
C VAL A 107 -18.93 -2.99 9.72
N LEU A 108 -18.66 -2.72 11.00
CA LEU A 108 -17.90 -1.55 11.41
C LEU A 108 -16.48 -1.57 10.84
N ALA A 109 -15.81 -2.72 10.89
CA ALA A 109 -14.51 -2.92 10.28
C ALA A 109 -14.56 -2.68 8.76
N ALA A 110 -15.57 -3.22 8.06
CA ALA A 110 -15.75 -3.00 6.63
C ALA A 110 -15.94 -1.52 6.27
N LEU A 111 -16.75 -0.77 7.03
CA LEU A 111 -16.98 0.66 6.83
C LEU A 111 -15.70 1.49 7.03
N THR A 112 -14.92 1.20 8.07
CA THR A 112 -13.63 1.89 8.31
C THR A 112 -12.62 1.61 7.19
N SER A 113 -12.63 0.39 6.66
CA SER A 113 -11.85 0.00 5.47
C SER A 113 -12.27 0.83 4.26
N LEU A 114 -13.57 0.95 4.00
CA LEU A 114 -14.11 1.67 2.85
C LEU A 114 -13.78 3.17 2.91
N LEU A 115 -13.83 3.76 4.11
CA LEU A 115 -13.44 5.14 4.34
C LEU A 115 -11.95 5.38 4.01
N SER A 116 -11.08 4.47 4.45
CA SER A 116 -9.64 4.55 4.14
C SER A 116 -9.38 4.44 2.63
N LEU A 117 -10.09 3.52 1.95
CA LEU A 117 -10.01 3.33 0.51
C LEU A 117 -10.39 4.61 -0.25
N PHE A 118 -11.49 5.27 0.12
CA PHE A 118 -11.93 6.53 -0.49
C PHE A 118 -10.85 7.61 -0.40
N PHE A 119 -10.20 7.74 0.75
CA PHE A 119 -9.13 8.72 0.95
C PHE A 119 -7.93 8.46 0.02
N TYR A 120 -7.49 7.20 -0.11
CA TYR A 120 -6.38 6.83 -1.00
C TYR A 120 -6.72 7.00 -2.48
N LEU A 121 -7.96 6.66 -2.89
CA LEU A 121 -8.42 6.87 -4.26
C LEU A 121 -8.45 8.36 -4.63
N ARG A 122 -8.85 9.24 -3.70
CA ARG A 122 -8.78 10.68 -3.91
C ARG A 122 -7.33 11.18 -4.03
N LEU A 123 -6.42 10.63 -3.23
CA LEU A 123 -4.99 10.99 -3.29
C LEU A 123 -4.37 10.60 -4.63
N ILE A 124 -4.61 9.38 -5.10
CA ILE A 124 -4.00 8.89 -6.34
C ILE A 124 -4.65 9.50 -7.58
N SER A 125 -5.96 9.74 -7.58
CA SER A 125 -6.63 10.47 -8.65
C SER A 125 -6.09 11.90 -8.74
N ALA A 126 -5.92 12.59 -7.62
CA ALA A 126 -5.24 13.89 -7.61
C ALA A 126 -3.82 13.77 -8.17
N PHE A 127 -3.04 12.77 -7.78
CA PHE A 127 -1.66 12.59 -8.26
C PHE A 127 -1.59 12.32 -9.78
N TYR A 128 -2.43 11.44 -10.31
CA TYR A 128 -2.47 11.06 -11.74
C TYR A 128 -3.08 12.14 -12.62
N LEU A 129 -4.16 12.78 -12.17
CA LEU A 129 -4.85 13.83 -12.94
C LEU A 129 -4.15 15.19 -12.83
N THR A 130 -3.25 15.37 -11.85
CA THR A 130 -2.32 16.50 -11.86
C THR A 130 -1.22 16.30 -12.91
N LEU A 131 -1.62 16.40 -14.17
CA LEU A 131 -0.80 17.00 -15.22
C LEU A 131 -0.57 18.47 -14.85
N HIS A 132 0.13 18.75 -13.76
CA HIS A 132 0.52 20.12 -13.46
C HIS A 132 1.50 20.55 -14.55
N PRO A 133 1.32 21.73 -15.16
CA PRO A 133 2.24 22.22 -16.16
C PRO A 133 3.60 22.32 -15.48
N ALA A 134 4.52 21.45 -15.87
CA ALA A 134 5.92 21.65 -15.56
C ALA A 134 6.23 23.08 -16.01
N LYS A 135 6.82 23.89 -15.12
CA LYS A 135 7.22 25.26 -15.49
C LYS A 135 7.96 25.15 -16.83
N THR A 136 7.59 25.96 -17.81
CA THR A 136 8.07 25.96 -19.19
C THR A 136 9.59 26.03 -19.35
N THR A 137 10.33 26.20 -18.25
CA THR A 137 11.79 26.25 -18.18
C THR A 137 12.46 24.93 -17.78
N THR A 138 11.74 23.91 -17.34
CA THR A 138 12.35 22.58 -17.13
C THR A 138 12.35 21.83 -18.45
N MET A 139 13.43 21.95 -19.22
CA MET A 139 13.72 20.93 -20.24
C MET A 139 13.67 19.59 -19.52
N ALA A 140 12.82 18.68 -19.99
CA ALA A 140 12.76 17.31 -19.51
C ALA A 140 14.06 16.63 -19.91
N THR A 141 15.14 16.88 -19.17
CA THR A 141 16.40 16.18 -19.35
C THR A 141 16.14 14.77 -18.85
N TRP A 142 15.97 13.81 -19.77
CA TRP A 142 15.90 12.39 -19.48
C TRP A 142 17.27 11.96 -18.93
N LYS A 143 17.57 12.34 -17.70
CA LYS A 143 18.80 11.96 -17.02
C LYS A 143 18.62 10.54 -16.51
N VAL A 144 19.32 9.61 -17.15
CA VAL A 144 19.47 8.24 -16.64
C VAL A 144 20.27 8.34 -15.33
N ARG A 145 19.58 8.34 -14.20
CA ARG A 145 20.23 8.25 -12.88
C ARG A 145 20.48 6.78 -12.58
N PRO A 146 21.73 6.35 -12.31
CA PRO A 146 21.99 5.02 -11.79
C PRO A 146 21.44 4.94 -10.36
N SER A 147 20.23 4.41 -10.20
CA SER A 147 19.62 4.21 -8.88
C SER A 147 20.11 2.88 -8.30
N LYS A 148 20.99 2.93 -7.29
CA LYS A 148 21.48 1.77 -6.54
C LYS A 148 20.36 0.94 -5.87
N MET A 149 19.14 1.50 -5.77
CA MET A 149 18.00 0.88 -5.08
C MET A 149 16.95 0.23 -6.00
N ILE A 150 17.25 0.03 -7.28
CA ILE A 150 16.32 -0.65 -8.21
C ILE A 150 16.04 -2.10 -7.78
N ASN A 151 17.06 -2.83 -7.32
CA ASN A 151 16.92 -4.24 -6.94
C ASN A 151 15.94 -4.49 -5.77
N PRO A 152 16.06 -3.83 -4.61
CA PRO A 152 15.13 -4.07 -3.52
C PRO A 152 13.73 -3.48 -3.81
N LEU A 153 13.64 -2.44 -4.65
CA LEU A 153 12.35 -1.90 -5.10
C LEU A 153 11.61 -2.91 -5.97
N ALA A 154 12.31 -3.52 -6.94
CA ALA A 154 11.74 -4.53 -7.82
C ALA A 154 11.22 -5.74 -7.01
N LEU A 155 11.98 -6.19 -6.00
CA LEU A 155 11.59 -7.29 -5.12
C LEU A 155 10.28 -7.00 -4.36
N VAL A 156 10.13 -5.79 -3.83
CA VAL A 156 8.91 -5.41 -3.09
C VAL A 156 7.71 -5.26 -4.04
N MET A 157 7.94 -4.83 -5.27
CA MET A 157 6.87 -4.71 -6.28
C MET A 157 6.41 -6.08 -6.78
N THR A 158 7.33 -7.00 -7.03
CA THR A 158 6.98 -8.37 -7.44
C THR A 158 6.30 -9.12 -6.31
N SER A 159 6.77 -8.99 -5.07
CA SER A 159 6.08 -9.58 -3.91
C SER A 159 4.67 -9.02 -3.73
N SER A 160 4.42 -7.75 -4.09
CA SER A 160 3.09 -7.14 -4.00
C SER A 160 2.03 -7.74 -4.91
N ILE A 161 2.45 -8.31 -6.03
CA ILE A 161 1.56 -8.89 -7.05
C ILE A 161 1.49 -10.41 -6.89
N LEU A 162 2.62 -11.06 -6.63
CA LEU A 162 2.72 -12.52 -6.55
C LEU A 162 2.14 -13.12 -5.26
N PHE A 163 1.89 -12.30 -4.24
CA PHE A 163 1.34 -12.82 -2.98
C PHE A 163 -0.10 -13.31 -3.10
N LEU A 164 -0.87 -12.77 -4.05
CA LEU A 164 -2.29 -13.07 -4.24
C LEU A 164 -2.56 -14.55 -4.52
N PRO A 165 -1.86 -15.22 -5.46
CA PRO A 165 -1.98 -16.67 -5.65
C PRO A 165 -1.34 -17.51 -4.53
N LEU A 166 -0.45 -16.94 -3.71
CA LEU A 166 0.24 -17.65 -2.62
C LEU A 166 -0.56 -17.69 -1.32
N VAL A 167 -1.64 -16.90 -1.21
CA VAL A 167 -2.46 -16.85 0.01
C VAL A 167 -3.06 -18.20 0.40
N PRO A 168 -3.68 -18.98 -0.51
CA PRO A 168 -4.27 -20.27 -0.14
C PRO A 168 -3.22 -21.27 0.39
N SER A 169 -2.03 -21.30 -0.23
CA SER A 169 -0.93 -22.14 0.25
C SER A 169 -0.41 -21.71 1.62
N LEU A 170 -0.33 -20.40 1.88
CA LEU A 170 0.13 -19.91 3.17
C LEU A 170 -0.89 -20.19 4.27
N LEU A 171 -2.18 -20.01 3.98
CA LEU A 171 -3.25 -20.32 4.92
C LEU A 171 -3.26 -21.82 5.27
N ALA A 172 -3.06 -22.69 4.26
CA ALA A 172 -2.94 -24.13 4.46
C ALA A 172 -1.72 -24.50 5.34
N ALA A 173 -0.58 -23.85 5.13
CA ALA A 173 0.64 -24.09 5.91
C ALA A 173 0.58 -23.55 7.35
N ILE A 174 -0.26 -22.55 7.60
CA ILE A 174 -0.42 -21.99 8.94
C ILE A 174 -1.51 -22.73 9.74
N ASN A 175 -2.49 -23.33 9.05
CA ASN A 175 -3.55 -24.11 9.68
C ASN A 175 -3.19 -25.60 9.86
N SER A 176 -2.04 -26.05 9.36
CA SER A 176 -1.47 -27.39 9.57
C SER A 176 -0.61 -27.45 10.83
#